data_AF-A0A927X6J3-F1
#
_entry.id   AF-A0A927X6J3-F1
#
_cell.length_a   1.000
_cell.length_b   1.000
_cell.length_c   1.000
_cell.angle_alpha   90.00
_cell.angle_beta   90.00
_cell.angle_gamma   90.00
#
_symmetry.space_group_name_H-M   'P 1'
#
loop_
_entity.id
_entity.type
_entity.pdbx_description
1 polymer ?
#
loop_
_entity_poly.entity_id
_entity_poly.type
_entity_poly.pdbx_seq_one_letter_code
_entity_poly.pdbx_strand_id
1 'polypeptide(L)'
;MKKFVSKFCGLLLVVAITFSMMIPANVKAALYDDIEFDVLFENTSMNMWINDMTVFDDQNGPQNSFDGTVNNAGVASSGTNVLKFIASFGEPEVTTFNINGVNYTENSPEVTVTEDTSIPNFTAHIYEIEVPAASKYTVRGAGISSQQTIPRTIIWTNPDWKAPTPEDEEWAKDFKIEHGYAKVIEVYDRENNKIDPSHYINFQEQPDGSKSDKYGLNKGFGQIFVLPGTRAVFEFIPEYGYQLTSISINGQPIKATGTMNRFEFTMPDSSGNIHFSATFKKTSDIVKANSKKIESGNITLSNKELSGGSAQLTVNDIELDSSKIKDFEKAAKDYKITNYLDIDLYNVYYKGKDDDKDVWSNKISELKESALITIKLADGLTADDIVLVHNIHDGEEFEIIEIESYDPVTNTISFRTKSFSNYAIATKTKISNPKTGDNVIAYFALAGISVLGFIALIISLKKRKSIR
;
A
#
# COMPACT_ATOMS: atom_id res chain seq x y z
N MET A 1 -10.52 17.24 -18.18
CA MET A 1 -11.42 16.19 -17.69
C MET A 1 -12.12 15.40 -18.81
N LYS A 2 -12.94 16.02 -19.68
CA LYS A 2 -13.76 15.27 -20.66
C LYS A 2 -13.04 14.59 -21.84
N LYS A 3 -11.82 14.99 -22.23
CA LYS A 3 -11.16 14.51 -23.46
C LYS A 3 -10.28 13.24 -23.33
N PHE A 4 -9.93 12.83 -22.10
CA PHE A 4 -8.98 11.72 -21.90
C PHE A 4 -9.57 10.53 -21.13
N VAL A 5 -10.48 10.77 -20.17
CA VAL A 5 -11.42 9.74 -19.67
C VAL A 5 -12.13 9.07 -20.85
N SER A 6 -12.33 9.82 -21.92
CA SER A 6 -13.06 9.43 -23.12
C SER A 6 -12.21 8.63 -24.12
N LYS A 7 -10.90 8.93 -24.26
CA LYS A 7 -9.95 8.07 -25.00
C LYS A 7 -9.77 6.69 -24.35
N PHE A 8 -9.86 6.62 -23.03
CA PHE A 8 -9.71 5.36 -22.27
C PHE A 8 -11.03 4.59 -22.11
N CYS A 9 -12.18 5.27 -21.99
CA CYS A 9 -13.50 4.65 -22.03
C CYS A 9 -13.85 4.11 -23.43
N GLY A 10 -13.46 4.81 -24.50
CA GLY A 10 -13.81 4.41 -25.87
C GLY A 10 -13.08 3.19 -26.41
N LEU A 11 -11.96 2.79 -25.80
CA LEU A 11 -11.23 1.58 -26.21
C LEU A 11 -11.89 0.28 -25.70
N LEU A 12 -12.93 0.39 -24.87
CA LEU A 12 -13.31 -0.66 -23.92
C LEU A 12 -14.63 -1.37 -24.25
N LEU A 13 -15.47 -0.78 -25.09
CA LEU A 13 -16.74 -1.37 -25.52
C LEU A 13 -16.74 -1.87 -26.97
N VAL A 14 -15.62 -1.73 -27.67
CA VAL A 14 -15.43 -2.37 -28.96
C VAL A 14 -14.62 -3.63 -28.71
N VAL A 15 -15.28 -4.70 -28.24
CA VAL A 15 -14.82 -6.04 -28.63
C VAL A 15 -14.79 -6.01 -30.15
N ALA A 16 -13.58 -5.87 -30.68
CA ALA A 16 -13.32 -5.90 -32.10
C ALA A 16 -13.74 -7.28 -32.61
N ILE A 17 -15.02 -7.43 -32.96
CA ILE A 17 -15.40 -8.36 -34.01
C ILE A 17 -14.89 -7.70 -35.29
N THR A 18 -13.59 -7.85 -35.55
CA THR A 18 -13.07 -7.62 -36.89
C THR A 18 -13.70 -8.68 -37.79
N PHE A 19 -14.88 -8.39 -38.36
CA PHE A 19 -15.33 -9.10 -39.53
C PHE A 19 -14.48 -8.58 -40.69
N SER A 20 -13.33 -9.22 -40.88
CA SER A 20 -12.53 -9.03 -42.09
C SER A 20 -13.28 -9.67 -43.25
N MET A 21 -14.29 -9.00 -43.82
CA MET A 21 -14.60 -9.26 -45.22
C MET A 21 -13.40 -8.74 -46.02
N MET A 22 -12.55 -9.65 -46.47
CA MET A 22 -11.54 -9.35 -47.48
C MET A 22 -12.25 -8.85 -48.74
N ILE A 23 -12.40 -7.53 -48.87
CA ILE A 23 -12.72 -6.92 -50.14
C ILE A 23 -11.39 -6.71 -50.87
N PRO A 24 -11.16 -7.36 -52.02
CA PRO A 24 -9.92 -7.19 -52.77
C PRO A 24 -9.71 -5.73 -53.15
N ALA A 25 -8.47 -5.26 -53.00
CA ALA A 25 -8.04 -3.86 -53.06
C ALA A 25 -8.34 -3.09 -54.38
N ASN A 26 -8.98 -3.72 -55.37
CA ASN A 26 -9.24 -3.16 -56.69
C ASN A 26 -10.68 -2.66 -56.91
N VAL A 27 -11.52 -2.55 -55.87
CA VAL A 27 -12.88 -1.95 -55.96
C VAL A 27 -12.96 -0.59 -55.25
N LYS A 28 -11.91 0.21 -55.29
CA LYS A 28 -11.80 1.45 -54.48
C LYS A 28 -12.36 2.72 -55.13
N ALA A 29 -13.15 2.63 -56.21
CA ALA A 29 -13.57 3.81 -56.98
C ALA A 29 -15.07 3.92 -57.30
N ALA A 30 -15.94 3.14 -56.66
CA ALA A 30 -17.39 3.34 -56.78
C ALA A 30 -18.08 2.89 -55.49
N LEU A 31 -19.06 3.67 -55.02
CA LEU A 31 -20.24 3.30 -54.21
C LEU A 31 -20.44 3.97 -52.83
N TYR A 32 -19.62 4.94 -52.40
CA TYR A 32 -19.90 5.66 -51.15
C TYR A 32 -20.08 7.18 -51.32
N ASP A 33 -21.23 7.70 -50.91
CA ASP A 33 -21.58 9.14 -50.88
C ASP A 33 -21.23 9.76 -49.52
N ASP A 34 -20.94 11.06 -49.54
CA ASP A 34 -20.85 11.87 -48.32
C ASP A 34 -22.25 12.03 -47.71
N ILE A 35 -22.37 11.86 -46.39
CA ILE A 35 -23.65 11.92 -45.69
C ILE A 35 -23.64 13.03 -44.66
N GLU A 36 -24.66 13.89 -44.73
CA GLU A 36 -24.95 14.89 -43.70
C GLU A 36 -25.73 14.28 -42.53
N PHE A 37 -25.42 14.72 -41.32
CA PHE A 37 -26.11 14.31 -40.10
C PHE A 37 -26.53 15.52 -39.30
N ASP A 38 -27.75 15.45 -38.76
CA ASP A 38 -28.27 16.30 -37.70
C ASP A 38 -28.75 15.36 -36.58
N VAL A 39 -27.98 15.23 -35.51
CA VAL A 39 -28.20 14.26 -34.43
C VAL A 39 -28.38 14.98 -33.10
N LEU A 40 -29.40 14.57 -32.34
CA LEU A 40 -29.62 15.01 -30.97
C LEU A 40 -30.23 13.88 -30.13
N PHE A 41 -29.54 13.52 -29.04
CA PHE A 41 -30.02 12.63 -28.01
C PHE A 41 -30.29 13.43 -26.72
N GLU A 42 -31.52 13.41 -26.25
CA GLU A 42 -31.91 14.08 -25.00
C GLU A 42 -31.61 13.17 -23.80
N ASN A 43 -31.11 13.75 -22.70
CA ASN A 43 -30.87 13.04 -21.43
C ASN A 43 -29.93 11.83 -21.49
N THR A 44 -29.07 11.73 -22.51
CA THR A 44 -28.06 10.68 -22.64
C THR A 44 -26.98 11.11 -23.64
N SER A 45 -25.85 10.42 -23.62
CA SER A 45 -24.83 10.48 -24.67
C SER A 45 -24.70 9.12 -25.35
N MET A 46 -24.38 9.11 -26.64
CA MET A 46 -24.32 7.91 -27.46
C MET A 46 -23.00 7.85 -28.24
N ASN A 47 -22.64 6.66 -28.71
CA ASN A 47 -21.71 6.50 -29.83
C ASN A 47 -22.51 6.04 -31.05
N MET A 48 -22.15 6.55 -32.23
CA MET A 48 -22.89 6.34 -33.47
C MET A 48 -21.95 6.04 -34.64
N TRP A 49 -22.30 5.02 -35.42
CA TRP A 49 -21.64 4.66 -36.67
C TRP A 49 -22.65 4.54 -37.80
N ILE A 50 -22.16 4.71 -39.03
CA ILE A 50 -22.87 4.41 -40.26
C ILE A 50 -22.00 3.50 -41.13
N ASN A 51 -22.49 2.31 -41.49
CA ASN A 51 -21.75 1.34 -42.30
C ASN A 51 -20.29 1.16 -41.81
N ASP A 52 -20.13 0.98 -40.49
CA ASP A 52 -18.85 0.88 -39.76
C ASP A 52 -17.98 2.15 -39.72
N MET A 53 -18.39 3.23 -40.37
CA MET A 53 -17.72 4.54 -40.29
C MET A 53 -18.23 5.30 -39.06
N THR A 54 -17.30 5.86 -38.28
CA THR A 54 -17.64 6.63 -37.07
C THR A 54 -18.29 7.95 -37.45
N VAL A 55 -19.49 8.21 -36.91
CA VAL A 55 -20.12 9.54 -36.96
C VAL A 55 -19.61 10.37 -35.78
N PHE A 56 -19.79 9.85 -34.57
CA PHE A 56 -19.17 10.34 -33.36
C PHE A 56 -19.08 9.20 -32.34
N ASP A 57 -18.04 9.26 -31.52
CA ASP A 57 -17.83 8.34 -30.42
C ASP A 57 -17.34 9.10 -29.19
N ASP A 58 -17.15 8.35 -28.11
CA ASP A 58 -16.64 8.84 -26.87
C ASP A 58 -15.13 9.04 -26.89
N GLN A 59 -14.38 8.87 -27.99
CA GLN A 59 -12.94 9.15 -27.95
C GLN A 59 -12.63 10.60 -27.60
N ASN A 60 -13.55 11.54 -27.87
CA ASN A 60 -13.40 12.96 -27.57
C ASN A 60 -14.30 13.48 -26.43
N GLY A 61 -15.01 12.58 -25.75
CA GLY A 61 -15.96 12.88 -24.67
C GLY A 61 -17.31 12.27 -24.98
N PRO A 62 -18.16 12.00 -23.98
CA PRO A 62 -19.56 11.67 -24.24
C PRO A 62 -20.20 12.77 -25.09
N GLN A 63 -20.81 12.36 -26.22
CA GLN A 63 -21.48 13.24 -27.16
C GLN A 63 -22.96 12.93 -27.18
N ASN A 64 -23.79 13.97 -27.11
CA ASN A 64 -25.24 13.84 -27.23
C ASN A 64 -25.77 14.50 -28.51
N SER A 65 -24.91 15.09 -29.33
CA SER A 65 -25.32 15.72 -30.59
C SER A 65 -24.19 15.76 -31.59
N PHE A 66 -24.54 15.79 -32.88
CA PHE A 66 -23.61 15.97 -33.98
C PHE A 66 -24.31 16.67 -35.14
N ASP A 67 -23.67 17.71 -35.68
CA ASP A 67 -24.11 18.40 -36.90
C ASP A 67 -22.91 18.51 -37.83
N GLY A 68 -22.94 17.77 -38.94
CA GLY A 68 -21.79 17.69 -39.83
C GLY A 68 -21.90 16.60 -40.89
N THR A 69 -20.80 16.41 -41.63
CA THR A 69 -20.72 15.47 -42.76
C THR A 69 -19.72 14.37 -42.45
N VAL A 70 -20.09 13.12 -42.74
CA VAL A 70 -19.19 11.97 -42.73
C VAL A 70 -18.89 11.60 -44.18
N ASN A 71 -17.62 11.69 -44.56
CA ASN A 71 -17.21 11.53 -45.95
C ASN A 71 -17.13 10.04 -46.34
N ASN A 72 -17.57 9.71 -47.55
CA ASN A 72 -17.57 8.35 -48.11
C ASN A 72 -18.23 7.31 -47.18
N ALA A 73 -19.40 7.64 -46.63
CA ALA A 73 -20.04 6.86 -45.56
C ALA A 73 -21.29 6.08 -46.02
N GLY A 74 -21.95 6.50 -47.11
CA GLY A 74 -23.26 5.99 -47.51
C GLY A 74 -23.26 5.13 -48.76
N VAL A 75 -23.96 4.01 -48.80
CA VAL A 75 -24.14 3.26 -50.06
C VAL A 75 -24.92 4.10 -51.06
N ALA A 76 -24.43 4.20 -52.30
CA ALA A 76 -25.00 5.07 -53.34
C ALA A 76 -26.47 4.75 -53.71
N SER A 77 -27.33 5.77 -53.61
CA SER A 77 -28.71 6.05 -54.15
C SER A 77 -29.77 4.96 -54.43
N SER A 78 -29.50 3.66 -54.27
CA SER A 78 -30.51 2.60 -54.30
C SER A 78 -30.08 1.44 -53.40
N GLY A 79 -30.28 1.57 -52.09
CA GLY A 79 -29.89 0.59 -51.09
C GLY A 79 -30.31 0.97 -49.68
N THR A 80 -29.78 0.26 -48.70
CA THR A 80 -29.92 0.53 -47.27
C THR A 80 -28.57 0.93 -46.68
N ASN A 81 -28.59 1.81 -45.69
CA ASN A 81 -27.46 2.06 -44.80
C ASN A 81 -27.77 1.42 -43.45
N VAL A 82 -26.74 1.04 -42.70
CA VAL A 82 -26.87 0.56 -41.33
C VAL A 82 -26.39 1.65 -40.39
N LEU A 83 -27.28 2.13 -39.52
CA LEU A 83 -26.92 3.00 -38.41
C LEU A 83 -26.75 2.17 -37.15
N LYS A 84 -25.59 2.29 -36.50
CA LYS A 84 -25.29 1.59 -35.26
C LYS A 84 -25.23 2.56 -34.10
N PHE A 85 -25.87 2.20 -32.99
CA PHE A 85 -25.98 3.01 -31.79
C PHE A 85 -25.63 2.20 -30.55
N ILE A 86 -24.95 2.84 -29.61
CA ILE A 86 -24.71 2.32 -28.26
C ILE A 86 -24.67 3.50 -27.28
N ALA A 87 -25.24 3.34 -26.10
CA ALA A 87 -25.12 4.36 -25.07
C ALA A 87 -23.64 4.53 -24.68
N SER A 88 -23.20 5.78 -24.48
CA SER A 88 -21.87 6.02 -23.91
C SER A 88 -21.78 5.38 -22.53
N PHE A 89 -20.57 4.98 -22.12
CA PHE A 89 -20.38 4.31 -20.85
C PHE A 89 -20.91 5.17 -19.69
N GLY A 90 -21.82 4.61 -18.90
CA GLY A 90 -22.38 5.34 -17.76
C GLY A 90 -23.62 6.18 -18.08
N GLU A 91 -24.18 6.09 -19.28
CA GLU A 91 -25.33 6.89 -19.72
C GLU A 91 -26.62 6.07 -19.87
N PRO A 92 -27.80 6.71 -19.76
CA PRO A 92 -29.08 6.03 -19.96
C PRO A 92 -29.27 5.48 -21.38
N GLU A 93 -29.90 4.32 -21.50
CA GLU A 93 -30.22 3.71 -22.78
C GLU A 93 -31.25 4.48 -23.61
N VAL A 94 -31.22 4.28 -24.92
CA VAL A 94 -32.23 4.78 -25.87
C VAL A 94 -32.90 3.58 -26.52
N THR A 95 -34.21 3.43 -26.34
CA THR A 95 -34.98 2.31 -26.89
C THR A 95 -35.83 2.67 -28.10
N THR A 96 -35.91 3.96 -28.43
CA THR A 96 -36.64 4.49 -29.59
C THR A 96 -35.80 5.52 -30.32
N PHE A 97 -35.63 5.33 -31.62
CA PHE A 97 -34.87 6.21 -32.51
C PHE A 97 -35.81 6.79 -33.57
N ASN A 98 -35.92 8.12 -33.64
CA ASN A 98 -36.56 8.79 -34.77
C ASN A 98 -35.49 9.11 -35.82
N ILE A 99 -35.53 8.47 -36.97
CA ILE A 99 -34.58 8.67 -38.07
C ILE A 99 -35.37 9.15 -39.29
N ASN A 100 -35.10 10.37 -39.74
CA ASN A 100 -35.81 11.02 -40.86
C ASN A 100 -37.36 11.01 -40.71
N GLY A 101 -37.86 11.13 -39.47
CA GLY A 101 -39.30 11.15 -39.18
C GLY A 101 -39.93 9.77 -38.97
N VAL A 102 -39.19 8.67 -39.15
CA VAL A 102 -39.65 7.30 -38.89
C VAL A 102 -39.16 6.85 -37.51
N ASN A 103 -40.05 6.26 -36.70
CA ASN A 103 -39.70 5.73 -35.39
C ASN A 103 -39.30 4.25 -35.49
N TYR A 104 -38.12 3.93 -34.98
CA TYR A 104 -37.58 2.59 -34.84
C TYR A 104 -37.51 2.22 -33.37
N THR A 105 -37.97 1.01 -33.04
CA THR A 105 -37.89 0.44 -31.67
C THR A 105 -37.19 -0.92 -31.75
N GLU A 106 -36.85 -1.52 -30.61
CA GLU A 106 -36.29 -2.88 -30.56
C GLU A 106 -37.12 -3.95 -31.29
N ASN A 107 -38.43 -3.70 -31.47
CA ASN A 107 -39.36 -4.62 -32.11
C ASN A 107 -39.58 -4.32 -33.61
N SER A 108 -38.93 -3.28 -34.14
CA SER A 108 -38.97 -2.98 -35.58
C SER A 108 -38.21 -4.05 -36.37
N PRO A 109 -38.75 -4.54 -37.50
CA PRO A 109 -38.10 -5.61 -38.28
C PRO A 109 -36.74 -5.21 -38.87
N GLU A 110 -36.47 -3.91 -38.99
CA GLU A 110 -35.21 -3.34 -39.47
C GLU A 110 -34.15 -3.19 -38.37
N VAL A 111 -34.49 -3.50 -37.12
CA VAL A 111 -33.62 -3.31 -35.96
C VAL A 111 -33.09 -4.66 -35.49
N THR A 112 -31.76 -4.77 -35.45
CA THR A 112 -31.06 -5.86 -34.78
C THR A 112 -30.49 -5.34 -33.46
N VAL A 113 -30.77 -6.03 -32.35
CA VAL A 113 -30.21 -5.71 -31.04
C VAL A 113 -29.22 -6.79 -30.64
N THR A 114 -27.99 -6.39 -30.32
CA THR A 114 -26.97 -7.27 -29.73
C THR A 114 -26.71 -6.85 -28.29
N GLU A 115 -26.56 -7.82 -27.40
CA GLU A 115 -26.25 -7.60 -25.99
C GLU A 115 -24.73 -7.71 -25.74
N ASP A 116 -24.16 -6.74 -25.04
CA ASP A 116 -22.83 -6.83 -24.43
C ASP A 116 -22.97 -7.05 -22.92
N THR A 117 -22.57 -8.24 -22.47
CA THR A 117 -22.60 -8.68 -21.06
C THR A 117 -21.20 -8.77 -20.45
N SER A 118 -20.24 -8.01 -20.97
CA SER A 118 -18.85 -7.99 -20.50
C SER A 118 -18.71 -7.55 -19.04
N ILE A 119 -19.65 -6.74 -18.55
CA ILE A 119 -19.71 -6.29 -17.16
C ILE A 119 -20.71 -7.18 -16.41
N PRO A 120 -20.29 -7.90 -15.36
CA PRO A 120 -21.19 -8.74 -14.58
C PRO A 120 -22.42 -7.95 -14.07
N ASN A 121 -23.59 -8.56 -14.25
CA ASN A 121 -24.90 -8.00 -13.86
C ASN A 121 -25.29 -6.70 -14.57
N PHE A 122 -24.65 -6.37 -15.69
CA PHE A 122 -25.00 -5.25 -16.57
C PHE A 122 -25.02 -5.73 -18.03
N THR A 123 -26.04 -5.31 -18.76
CA THR A 123 -26.16 -5.56 -20.20
C THR A 123 -26.21 -4.21 -20.90
N ALA A 124 -25.31 -3.97 -21.85
CA ALA A 124 -25.42 -2.86 -22.78
C ALA A 124 -26.05 -3.35 -24.08
N HIS A 125 -27.00 -2.58 -24.62
CA HIS A 125 -27.61 -2.88 -25.91
C HIS A 125 -26.95 -2.12 -27.05
N ILE A 126 -26.64 -2.85 -28.12
CA ILE A 126 -26.14 -2.32 -29.39
C ILE A 126 -27.27 -2.42 -30.40
N TYR A 127 -27.72 -1.28 -30.91
CA TYR A 127 -28.79 -1.20 -31.90
C TYR A 127 -28.19 -1.01 -33.28
N GLU A 128 -28.43 -1.94 -34.20
CA GLU A 128 -28.13 -1.80 -35.63
C GLU A 128 -29.44 -1.66 -36.39
N ILE A 129 -29.61 -0.53 -37.09
CA ILE A 129 -30.87 -0.15 -37.74
C ILE A 129 -30.63 -0.01 -39.23
N GLU A 130 -31.28 -0.87 -40.02
CA GLU A 130 -31.32 -0.73 -41.47
C GLU A 130 -32.26 0.41 -41.88
N VAL A 131 -31.73 1.42 -42.55
CA VAL A 131 -32.47 2.61 -43.00
C VAL A 131 -32.34 2.81 -44.51
N PRO A 132 -33.35 3.34 -45.20
CA PRO A 132 -33.22 3.71 -46.60
C PRO A 132 -32.04 4.66 -46.82
N ALA A 133 -31.28 4.46 -47.90
CA ALA A 133 -30.18 5.35 -48.26
C ALA A 133 -30.66 6.80 -48.44
N ALA A 134 -29.97 7.75 -47.81
CA ALA A 134 -30.25 9.17 -47.89
C ALA A 134 -28.94 9.96 -47.84
N SER A 135 -28.92 11.13 -48.49
CA SER A 135 -27.80 12.08 -48.40
C SER A 135 -27.75 12.83 -47.07
N LYS A 136 -28.85 12.76 -46.29
CA LYS A 136 -28.96 13.35 -44.96
C LYS A 136 -29.77 12.48 -44.01
N TYR A 137 -29.30 12.35 -42.77
CA TYR A 137 -30.05 11.77 -41.67
C TYR A 137 -30.28 12.77 -40.54
N THR A 138 -31.55 12.98 -40.19
CA THR A 138 -31.96 13.60 -38.93
C THR A 138 -32.23 12.49 -37.93
N VAL A 139 -31.48 12.44 -36.84
CA VAL A 139 -31.59 11.40 -35.81
C VAL A 139 -31.96 12.04 -34.48
N ARG A 140 -33.01 11.53 -33.84
CA ARG A 140 -33.46 11.93 -32.50
C ARG A 140 -33.68 10.71 -31.62
N GLY A 141 -33.37 10.84 -30.34
CA GLY A 141 -33.69 9.84 -29.31
C GLY A 141 -33.65 10.47 -27.92
N ALA A 142 -34.15 9.75 -26.93
CA ALA A 142 -34.13 10.20 -25.54
C ALA A 142 -33.74 9.05 -24.61
N GLY A 143 -32.85 9.34 -23.67
CA GLY A 143 -32.42 8.44 -22.63
C GLY A 143 -33.57 8.07 -21.68
N ILE A 144 -33.76 6.77 -21.44
CA ILE A 144 -34.74 6.26 -20.47
C ILE A 144 -34.12 6.20 -19.06
N SER A 145 -34.47 7.15 -18.21
CA SER A 145 -33.92 7.25 -16.85
C SER A 145 -34.53 6.28 -15.82
N SER A 146 -35.61 5.57 -16.18
CA SER A 146 -36.26 4.63 -15.27
C SER A 146 -35.51 3.31 -15.19
N GLN A 147 -35.07 2.95 -13.98
CA GLN A 147 -34.59 1.62 -13.56
C GLN A 147 -33.23 1.12 -14.06
N GLN A 148 -32.53 1.82 -14.96
CA GLN A 148 -31.19 1.37 -15.36
C GLN A 148 -30.19 1.57 -14.22
N THR A 149 -29.64 0.47 -13.70
CA THR A 149 -28.52 0.51 -12.76
C THR A 149 -27.26 0.68 -13.58
N ILE A 150 -26.77 1.91 -13.63
CA ILE A 150 -25.65 2.27 -14.47
C ILE A 150 -24.33 1.99 -13.72
N PRO A 151 -23.35 1.32 -14.34
CA PRO A 151 -22.05 1.08 -13.72
C PRO A 151 -21.27 2.39 -13.47
N ARG A 152 -20.35 2.32 -12.52
CA ARG A 152 -19.51 3.43 -12.06
C ARG A 152 -18.06 3.00 -12.08
N THR A 153 -17.18 3.92 -12.43
CA THR A 153 -15.75 3.66 -12.46
C THR A 153 -15.09 4.10 -11.17
N ILE A 154 -14.22 3.26 -10.61
CA ILE A 154 -13.23 3.64 -9.58
C ILE A 154 -11.86 3.55 -10.23
N ILE A 155 -11.05 4.60 -10.12
CA ILE A 155 -9.72 4.73 -10.72
C ILE A 155 -8.71 5.13 -9.65
N TRP A 156 -7.50 4.58 -9.70
CA TRP A 156 -6.36 5.00 -8.88
C TRP A 156 -5.04 4.77 -9.61
N THR A 157 -3.98 5.47 -9.19
CA THR A 157 -2.60 5.14 -9.59
C THR A 157 -1.71 4.93 -8.37
N ASN A 158 -0.95 3.85 -8.38
CA ASN A 158 0.12 3.53 -7.45
C ASN A 158 1.45 4.21 -7.86
N PRO A 159 2.42 4.37 -6.94
CA PRO A 159 3.65 5.13 -7.15
C PRO A 159 4.49 4.73 -8.37
N ASP A 160 4.43 3.47 -8.79
CA ASP A 160 5.20 2.97 -9.93
C ASP A 160 4.58 3.31 -11.30
N TRP A 161 3.35 3.86 -11.32
CA TRP A 161 2.72 4.28 -12.57
C TRP A 161 3.47 5.44 -13.19
N LYS A 162 3.67 5.37 -14.50
CA LYS A 162 4.22 6.49 -15.27
C LYS A 162 3.20 6.92 -16.28
N ALA A 163 2.83 8.19 -16.21
CA ALA A 163 1.99 8.82 -17.21
C ALA A 163 2.62 8.69 -18.61
N PRO A 164 1.88 8.20 -19.61
CA PRO A 164 2.37 8.13 -21.00
C PRO A 164 2.65 9.53 -21.57
N THR A 165 1.88 10.53 -21.15
CA THR A 165 2.00 11.92 -21.60
C THR A 165 1.92 12.91 -20.43
N PRO A 166 2.37 14.17 -20.60
CA PRO A 166 2.20 15.21 -19.59
C PRO A 166 0.73 15.53 -19.27
N GLU A 167 -0.19 15.35 -20.23
CA GLU A 167 -1.63 15.53 -20.00
C GLU A 167 -2.17 14.44 -19.06
N ASP A 168 -1.66 13.22 -19.19
CA ASP A 168 -2.02 12.08 -18.32
C ASP A 168 -1.49 12.27 -16.90
N GLU A 169 -0.31 12.88 -16.74
CA GLU A 169 0.24 13.20 -15.42
C GLU A 169 -0.64 14.24 -14.72
N GLU A 170 -1.08 15.28 -15.42
CA GLU A 170 -1.97 16.30 -14.85
C GLU A 170 -3.31 15.70 -14.45
N TRP A 171 -3.87 14.82 -15.27
CA TRP A 171 -5.13 14.12 -14.98
C TRP A 171 -4.99 13.16 -13.78
N ALA A 172 -3.87 12.45 -13.68
CA ALA A 172 -3.67 11.46 -12.64
C ALA A 172 -3.54 12.03 -11.22
N LYS A 173 -3.21 13.32 -11.08
CA LYS A 173 -3.09 13.99 -9.78
C LYS A 173 -4.29 13.76 -8.85
N ASP A 174 -5.50 13.69 -9.42
CA ASP A 174 -6.74 13.59 -8.64
C ASP A 174 -6.98 12.19 -8.02
N PHE A 175 -6.28 11.16 -8.50
CA PHE A 175 -6.40 9.78 -8.03
C PHE A 175 -5.04 9.10 -7.83
N LYS A 176 -3.98 9.91 -7.72
CA LYS A 176 -2.62 9.45 -7.43
C LYS A 176 -2.48 9.12 -5.96
N ILE A 177 -2.01 7.91 -5.71
CA ILE A 177 -1.62 7.44 -4.38
C ILE A 177 -0.11 7.60 -4.27
N GLU A 178 0.30 8.37 -3.27
CA GLU A 178 1.70 8.59 -2.93
C GLU A 178 2.03 7.85 -1.63
N HIS A 179 3.25 7.30 -1.54
CA HIS A 179 3.77 6.64 -0.34
C HIS A 179 2.97 5.43 0.17
N GLY A 180 2.25 4.79 -0.74
CA GLY A 180 1.49 3.58 -0.47
C GLY A 180 0.89 3.01 -1.75
N TYR A 181 0.24 1.86 -1.60
CA TYR A 181 -0.36 1.12 -2.69
C TYR A 181 -1.80 0.79 -2.36
N ALA A 182 -2.66 0.83 -3.39
CA ALA A 182 -4.02 0.31 -3.30
C ALA A 182 -4.22 -0.87 -4.27
N LYS A 183 -5.05 -1.80 -3.81
CA LYS A 183 -5.43 -3.00 -4.54
C LYS A 183 -6.89 -3.35 -4.24
N VAL A 184 -7.66 -3.76 -5.24
CA VAL A 184 -8.92 -4.46 -5.02
C VAL A 184 -8.61 -5.95 -4.83
N ILE A 185 -9.06 -6.54 -3.73
CA ILE A 185 -8.87 -7.96 -3.44
C ILE A 185 -10.15 -8.78 -3.63
N GLU A 186 -11.32 -8.17 -3.38
CA GLU A 186 -12.61 -8.85 -3.42
C GLU A 186 -13.70 -7.89 -3.89
N VAL A 187 -14.64 -8.40 -4.67
CA VAL A 187 -15.84 -7.67 -5.11
C VAL A 187 -17.04 -8.57 -4.90
N TYR A 188 -18.15 -7.99 -4.44
CA TYR A 188 -19.42 -8.67 -4.21
C TYR A 188 -20.54 -7.87 -4.85
N ASP A 189 -21.47 -8.52 -5.54
CA ASP A 189 -22.68 -7.82 -6.00
C ASP A 189 -23.56 -7.36 -4.82
N ARG A 190 -24.66 -6.68 -5.15
CA ARG A 190 -25.66 -6.22 -4.18
C ARG A 190 -26.29 -7.38 -3.38
N GLU A 191 -26.28 -8.61 -3.90
CA GLU A 191 -26.79 -9.81 -3.23
C GLU A 191 -25.72 -10.53 -2.38
N ASN A 192 -24.50 -9.98 -2.31
CA ASN A 192 -23.32 -10.55 -1.67
C ASN A 192 -22.74 -11.80 -2.34
N ASN A 193 -23.04 -12.06 -3.61
CA ASN A 193 -22.32 -13.07 -4.37
C ASN A 193 -20.92 -12.53 -4.71
N LYS A 194 -19.88 -13.33 -4.45
CA LYS A 194 -18.51 -12.97 -4.78
C LYS A 194 -18.31 -12.98 -6.29
N ILE A 195 -17.75 -11.90 -6.81
CA ILE A 195 -17.43 -11.71 -8.22
C ILE A 195 -15.92 -11.70 -8.36
N ASP A 196 -15.41 -12.34 -9.42
CA ASP A 196 -13.99 -12.23 -9.76
C ASP A 196 -13.67 -10.76 -10.10
N PRO A 197 -12.78 -10.08 -9.36
CA PRO A 197 -12.43 -8.70 -9.65
C PRO A 197 -11.84 -8.52 -11.05
N SER A 198 -11.24 -9.56 -11.65
CA SER A 198 -10.70 -9.51 -13.01
C SER A 198 -11.78 -9.27 -14.09
N HIS A 199 -13.05 -9.57 -13.81
CA HIS A 199 -14.16 -9.26 -14.72
C HIS A 199 -14.48 -7.76 -14.80
N TYR A 200 -13.95 -6.94 -13.89
CA TYR A 200 -14.21 -5.50 -13.84
C TYR A 200 -12.99 -4.66 -14.18
N ILE A 201 -11.84 -5.30 -14.46
CA ILE A 201 -10.57 -4.63 -14.72
C ILE A 201 -10.34 -4.60 -16.22
N ASN A 202 -10.14 -3.40 -16.77
CA ASN A 202 -9.55 -3.28 -18.09
C ASN A 202 -8.02 -3.21 -17.97
N PHE A 203 -7.36 -4.20 -18.56
CA PHE A 203 -5.91 -4.20 -18.68
C PHE A 203 -5.51 -3.53 -19.98
N GLN A 204 -4.79 -2.42 -19.90
CA GLN A 204 -3.89 -2.07 -20.99
C GLN A 204 -2.61 -2.88 -20.85
N GLU A 205 -2.14 -3.46 -21.96
CA GLU A 205 -0.72 -3.82 -22.07
C GLU A 205 0.08 -2.54 -21.85
N GLN A 206 1.05 -2.58 -20.94
CA GLN A 206 1.96 -1.46 -20.78
C GLN A 206 2.69 -1.20 -22.12
N PRO A 207 3.09 0.05 -22.43
CA PRO A 207 3.85 0.35 -23.66
C PRO A 207 5.11 -0.49 -23.86
N ASP A 208 5.62 -1.13 -22.79
CA ASP A 208 6.77 -2.03 -22.80
C ASP A 208 6.42 -3.51 -23.05
N GLY A 209 5.16 -3.84 -23.31
CA GLY A 209 4.68 -5.21 -23.58
C GLY A 209 4.59 -6.10 -22.35
N SER A 210 4.76 -5.57 -21.13
CA SER A 210 4.57 -6.35 -19.91
C SER A 210 3.08 -6.64 -19.67
N LYS A 211 2.77 -7.93 -19.50
CA LYS A 211 1.45 -8.40 -19.07
C LYS A 211 1.34 -8.24 -17.56
N SER A 212 0.29 -7.59 -17.10
CA SER A 212 -0.08 -7.52 -15.70
C SER A 212 -0.28 -8.92 -15.11
N ASP A 213 0.08 -9.11 -13.84
CA ASP A 213 -0.31 -10.30 -13.11
C ASP A 213 -1.85 -10.39 -12.99
N LYS A 214 -2.34 -11.58 -12.63
CA LYS A 214 -3.76 -12.03 -12.69
C LYS A 214 -4.79 -11.09 -12.00
N TYR A 215 -4.36 -10.04 -11.30
CA TYR A 215 -5.21 -9.07 -10.61
C TYR A 215 -4.77 -7.59 -10.77
N GLY A 216 -3.82 -7.26 -11.66
CA GLY A 216 -3.41 -5.86 -11.91
C GLY A 216 -2.67 -5.20 -10.74
N LEU A 217 -1.90 -5.98 -9.99
CA LEU A 217 -1.44 -5.59 -8.65
C LEU A 217 -0.07 -4.99 -8.59
N ASN A 218 0.66 -5.12 -9.68
CA ASN A 218 2.02 -4.67 -9.71
C ASN A 218 2.16 -3.54 -10.72
N LYS A 219 2.11 -2.34 -10.14
CA LYS A 219 2.97 -1.21 -10.50
C LYS A 219 2.41 -0.15 -11.44
N GLY A 220 1.13 0.20 -11.32
CA GLY A 220 0.78 1.51 -11.82
C GLY A 220 -0.67 1.94 -11.71
N PHE A 221 -1.51 1.52 -12.65
CA PHE A 221 -2.87 2.02 -12.78
C PHE A 221 -3.88 0.95 -12.40
N GLY A 222 -4.91 1.34 -11.64
CA GLY A 222 -6.02 0.47 -11.30
C GLY A 222 -7.34 1.10 -11.68
N GLN A 223 -8.23 0.27 -12.23
CA GLN A 223 -9.57 0.65 -12.65
C GLN A 223 -10.53 -0.51 -12.43
N ILE A 224 -11.68 -0.24 -11.82
CA ILE A 224 -12.81 -1.18 -11.77
C ILE A 224 -14.10 -0.50 -12.17
N PHE A 225 -14.97 -1.24 -12.84
CA PHE A 225 -16.36 -0.85 -13.13
C PHE A 225 -17.28 -1.58 -12.17
N VAL A 226 -18.15 -0.91 -11.42
CA VAL A 226 -19.04 -1.59 -10.48
C VAL A 226 -20.42 -0.92 -10.46
N LEU A 227 -21.45 -1.72 -10.22
CA LEU A 227 -22.81 -1.21 -10.09
C LEU A 227 -23.03 -0.59 -8.71
N PRO A 228 -23.92 0.39 -8.59
CA PRO A 228 -24.48 0.77 -7.31
C PRO A 228 -24.93 -0.42 -6.46
N GLY A 229 -24.57 -0.42 -5.17
CA GLY A 229 -24.78 -1.53 -4.24
C GLY A 229 -23.67 -2.60 -4.24
N THR A 230 -22.76 -2.62 -5.21
CA THR A 230 -21.59 -3.52 -5.19
C THR A 230 -20.66 -3.17 -4.03
N ARG A 231 -20.20 -4.19 -3.30
CA ARG A 231 -19.26 -4.08 -2.19
C ARG A 231 -17.86 -4.48 -2.65
N ALA A 232 -16.91 -3.57 -2.57
CA ALA A 232 -15.51 -3.79 -2.91
C ALA A 232 -14.65 -3.75 -1.64
N VAL A 233 -13.74 -4.71 -1.53
CA VAL A 233 -12.74 -4.76 -0.47
C VAL A 233 -11.40 -4.38 -1.08
N PHE A 234 -10.82 -3.32 -0.54
CA PHE A 234 -9.52 -2.80 -0.92
C PHE A 234 -8.48 -3.14 0.13
N GLU A 235 -7.25 -3.33 -0.31
CA GLU A 235 -6.05 -3.39 0.52
C GLU A 235 -5.24 -2.11 0.30
N PHE A 236 -4.95 -1.39 1.39
CA PHE A 236 -4.10 -0.20 1.38
C PHE A 236 -2.83 -0.46 2.16
N ILE A 237 -1.70 -0.48 1.45
CA ILE A 237 -0.40 -0.85 2.01
C ILE A 237 0.48 0.40 2.00
N PRO A 238 0.77 1.03 3.15
CA PRO A 238 1.74 2.11 3.21
C PRO A 238 3.14 1.61 2.86
N GLU A 239 3.97 2.47 2.25
CA GLU A 239 5.41 2.28 2.24
C GLU A 239 5.97 2.30 3.68
N TYR A 240 7.09 1.64 3.92
CA TYR A 240 7.72 1.69 5.25
C TYR A 240 8.17 3.14 5.58
N GLY A 241 7.90 3.57 6.80
CA GLY A 241 8.04 4.95 7.26
C GLY A 241 6.81 5.83 7.00
N TYR A 242 5.70 5.26 6.51
CA TYR A 242 4.43 5.96 6.30
C TYR A 242 3.25 5.21 6.92
N GLN A 243 2.17 5.95 7.20
CA GLN A 243 0.92 5.40 7.74
C GLN A 243 -0.29 5.93 6.96
N LEU A 244 -1.29 5.07 6.73
CA LEU A 244 -2.57 5.49 6.16
C LEU A 244 -3.37 6.26 7.22
N THR A 245 -3.40 7.58 7.10
CA THR A 245 -4.00 8.49 8.09
C THR A 245 -5.38 9.00 7.69
N SER A 246 -5.77 8.83 6.43
CA SER A 246 -7.11 9.14 5.95
C SER A 246 -7.41 8.32 4.70
N ILE A 247 -8.65 7.85 4.60
CA ILE A 247 -9.19 7.23 3.40
C ILE A 247 -10.66 7.61 3.27
N SER A 248 -11.06 8.16 2.12
CA SER A 248 -12.42 8.59 1.90
C SER A 248 -12.89 8.43 0.46
N ILE A 249 -14.19 8.22 0.31
CA ILE A 249 -14.88 8.27 -0.98
C ILE A 249 -15.91 9.39 -0.94
N ASN A 250 -15.82 10.31 -1.89
CA ASN A 250 -16.65 11.53 -1.94
C ASN A 250 -16.66 12.29 -0.60
N GLY A 251 -15.51 12.31 0.07
CA GLY A 251 -15.33 12.93 1.38
C GLY A 251 -15.89 12.15 2.57
N GLN A 252 -16.49 10.97 2.36
CA GLN A 252 -16.96 10.10 3.44
C GLN A 252 -15.89 9.05 3.80
N PRO A 253 -15.53 8.90 5.09
CA PRO A 253 -14.47 8.00 5.50
C PRO A 253 -14.86 6.54 5.26
N ILE A 254 -13.91 5.75 4.78
CA ILE A 254 -14.06 4.30 4.62
C ILE A 254 -13.66 3.61 5.92
N LYS A 255 -14.38 2.55 6.30
CA LYS A 255 -14.08 1.79 7.51
C LYS A 255 -13.06 0.70 7.23
N ALA A 256 -12.07 0.63 8.10
CA ALA A 256 -11.22 -0.54 8.27
C ALA A 256 -12.07 -1.76 8.64
N THR A 257 -11.71 -2.91 8.10
CA THR A 257 -12.28 -4.20 8.47
C THR A 257 -11.54 -4.79 9.68
N GLY A 258 -11.92 -5.99 10.12
CA GLY A 258 -11.18 -6.73 11.15
C GLY A 258 -9.81 -7.25 10.67
N THR A 259 -9.57 -7.28 9.36
CA THR A 259 -8.33 -7.80 8.77
C THR A 259 -7.38 -6.65 8.43
N MET A 260 -6.09 -6.83 8.72
CA MET A 260 -5.05 -5.82 8.51
C MET A 260 -5.06 -5.26 7.09
N ASN A 261 -4.92 -3.94 6.98
CA ASN A 261 -4.86 -3.17 5.74
C ASN A 261 -6.08 -3.30 4.82
N ARG A 262 -7.16 -3.95 5.27
CA ARG A 262 -8.37 -4.14 4.46
C ARG A 262 -9.46 -3.14 4.82
N PHE A 263 -10.00 -2.52 3.80
CA PHE A 263 -11.01 -1.48 3.88
C PHE A 263 -12.17 -1.84 2.96
N GLU A 264 -13.38 -1.63 3.45
CA GLU A 264 -14.58 -2.05 2.76
C GLU A 264 -15.40 -0.85 2.31
N PHE A 265 -15.78 -0.85 1.05
CA PHE A 265 -16.59 0.18 0.43
C PHE A 265 -17.80 -0.43 -0.28
N THR A 266 -18.96 0.18 -0.12
CA THR A 266 -20.16 -0.14 -0.90
C THR A 266 -20.47 1.03 -1.82
N MET A 267 -20.55 0.76 -3.12
CA MET A 267 -20.88 1.77 -4.13
C MET A 267 -22.27 2.38 -3.82
N PRO A 268 -22.38 3.70 -3.62
CA PRO A 268 -23.66 4.32 -3.28
C PRO A 268 -24.67 4.24 -4.43
N ASP A 269 -25.95 4.24 -4.08
CA ASP A 269 -27.08 4.27 -5.02
C ASP A 269 -27.24 5.61 -5.75
N SER A 270 -26.69 6.69 -5.18
CA SER A 270 -26.79 8.03 -5.75
C SER A 270 -25.80 8.26 -6.91
N SER A 271 -26.28 8.90 -7.96
CA SER A 271 -25.54 9.20 -9.18
C SER A 271 -24.50 10.32 -8.96
N GLY A 272 -23.26 10.06 -9.34
CA GLY A 272 -22.16 11.02 -9.32
C GLY A 272 -20.82 10.33 -9.53
N ASN A 273 -19.82 11.09 -9.97
CA ASN A 273 -18.45 10.59 -10.04
C ASN A 273 -17.95 10.24 -8.63
N ILE A 274 -17.25 9.13 -8.52
CA ILE A 274 -16.66 8.66 -7.27
C ILE A 274 -15.23 9.17 -7.20
N HIS A 275 -14.96 10.06 -6.24
CA HIS A 275 -13.62 10.53 -5.92
C HIS A 275 -13.07 9.69 -4.76
N PHE A 276 -12.08 8.88 -5.07
CA PHE A 276 -11.35 8.08 -4.11
C PHE A 276 -10.12 8.87 -3.63
N SER A 277 -9.89 8.92 -2.31
CA SER A 277 -8.71 9.58 -1.73
C SER A 277 -8.11 8.73 -0.61
N ALA A 278 -6.79 8.61 -0.60
CA ALA A 278 -6.02 7.98 0.47
C ALA A 278 -4.82 8.86 0.80
N THR A 279 -4.57 9.10 2.09
CA THR A 279 -3.48 9.95 2.56
C THR A 279 -2.52 9.14 3.40
N PHE A 280 -1.28 9.06 2.92
CA PHE A 280 -0.17 8.43 3.60
C PHE A 280 0.74 9.50 4.20
N LYS A 281 0.88 9.49 5.53
CA LYS A 281 1.69 10.47 6.26
C LYS A 281 2.98 9.80 6.72
N LYS A 282 4.10 10.51 6.61
CA LYS A 282 5.38 10.05 7.14
C LYS A 282 5.28 9.88 8.65
N THR A 283 5.66 8.72 9.15
CA THR A 283 5.59 8.35 10.56
C THR A 283 6.90 7.69 10.95
N SER A 284 7.53 8.22 12.00
CA SER A 284 8.75 7.65 12.55
C SER A 284 8.47 6.34 13.26
N ASP A 285 9.46 5.46 13.27
CA ASP A 285 9.48 4.33 14.20
C ASP A 285 9.48 4.83 15.63
N ILE A 286 8.90 4.04 16.53
CA ILE A 286 8.76 4.42 17.94
C ILE A 286 9.34 3.35 18.86
N VAL A 287 9.85 3.79 20.01
CA VAL A 287 10.21 2.92 21.13
C VAL A 287 9.33 3.26 22.31
N LYS A 288 8.49 2.31 22.73
CA LYS A 288 7.68 2.38 23.94
C LYS A 288 8.49 1.76 25.09
N ALA A 289 9.22 2.61 25.81
CA ALA A 289 9.98 2.21 26.99
C ALA A 289 9.07 2.22 28.24
N ASN A 290 8.75 1.04 28.75
CA ASN A 290 8.00 0.83 29.99
C ASN A 290 8.88 0.08 31.00
N SER A 291 10.08 0.61 31.26
CA SER A 291 11.03 0.01 32.19
C SER A 291 11.55 1.06 33.17
N LYS A 292 11.87 0.64 34.40
CA LYS A 292 12.48 1.51 35.41
C LYS A 292 13.93 1.88 35.09
N LYS A 293 14.58 1.14 34.19
CA LYS A 293 15.99 1.32 33.83
C LYS A 293 16.21 1.90 32.45
N ILE A 294 15.15 2.03 31.66
CA ILE A 294 15.18 2.55 30.30
C ILE A 294 14.22 3.73 30.19
N GLU A 295 14.74 4.90 29.83
CA GLU A 295 13.92 6.12 29.71
C GLU A 295 13.28 6.26 28.33
N SER A 296 14.03 5.95 27.28
CA SER A 296 13.60 6.07 25.89
C SER A 296 14.53 5.28 24.99
N GLY A 297 14.19 5.15 23.71
CA GLY A 297 15.09 4.58 22.73
C GLY A 297 14.77 4.99 21.31
N ASN A 298 15.57 4.47 20.39
CA ASN A 298 15.36 4.53 18.96
C ASN A 298 15.66 3.16 18.34
N ILE A 299 14.99 2.86 17.25
CA ILE A 299 15.28 1.71 16.39
C ILE A 299 15.58 2.22 14.99
N THR A 300 16.56 1.61 14.33
CA THR A 300 16.85 1.88 12.93
C THR A 300 16.91 0.56 12.18
N LEU A 301 16.01 0.42 11.22
CA LEU A 301 15.89 -0.74 10.35
C LEU A 301 16.42 -0.42 8.95
N SER A 302 16.78 -1.47 8.22
CA SER A 302 16.89 -1.39 6.77
C SER A 302 15.51 -1.12 6.17
N ASN A 303 15.42 -0.26 5.16
CA ASN A 303 14.16 0.14 4.52
C ASN A 303 13.41 -1.01 3.81
N LYS A 304 14.02 -2.19 3.70
CA LYS A 304 13.42 -3.41 3.11
C LYS A 304 13.00 -4.46 4.14
N GLU A 305 13.21 -4.17 5.41
CA GLU A 305 13.01 -5.16 6.47
C GLU A 305 11.51 -5.37 6.75
N LEU A 306 10.74 -4.29 6.79
CA LEU A 306 9.28 -4.31 6.92
C LEU A 306 8.62 -4.00 5.58
N SER A 307 7.51 -4.68 5.29
CA SER A 307 6.78 -4.53 4.03
C SER A 307 5.97 -3.24 3.92
N GLY A 308 5.86 -2.46 4.99
CA GLY A 308 5.11 -1.21 5.05
C GLY A 308 4.95 -0.71 6.48
N GLY A 309 4.29 0.43 6.67
CA GLY A 309 3.91 0.91 8.00
C GLY A 309 5.10 1.48 8.76
N SER A 310 5.15 1.24 10.06
CA SER A 310 6.26 1.67 10.93
C SER A 310 6.56 0.62 11.99
N ALA A 311 7.79 0.64 12.48
CA ALA A 311 8.22 -0.20 13.58
C ALA A 311 7.79 0.38 14.94
N GLN A 312 7.39 -0.50 15.84
CA GLN A 312 7.21 -0.19 17.25
C GLN A 312 8.01 -1.21 18.06
N LEU A 313 9.09 -0.75 18.70
CA LEU A 313 9.80 -1.51 19.71
C LEU A 313 9.14 -1.28 21.07
N THR A 314 8.86 -2.34 21.83
CA THR A 314 8.48 -2.23 23.24
C THR A 314 9.60 -2.76 24.11
N VAL A 315 9.94 -2.02 25.16
CA VAL A 315 10.96 -2.41 26.13
C VAL A 315 10.31 -2.39 27.50
N ASN A 316 9.99 -3.56 28.03
CA ASN A 316 9.28 -3.70 29.31
C ASN A 316 10.22 -4.35 30.35
N ASP A 317 10.07 -3.99 31.62
CA ASP A 317 10.63 -4.85 32.68
C ASP A 317 9.87 -6.17 32.71
N ILE A 318 10.59 -7.29 32.88
CA ILE A 318 9.99 -8.62 33.01
C ILE A 318 10.44 -9.31 34.29
N GLU A 319 9.50 -9.99 34.95
CA GLU A 319 9.80 -10.93 36.04
C GLU A 319 9.94 -12.33 35.46
N LEU A 320 11.13 -12.91 35.60
CA LEU A 320 11.43 -14.26 35.14
C LEU A 320 11.30 -15.27 36.28
N ASP A 321 11.03 -16.52 35.93
CA ASP A 321 11.08 -17.61 36.90
C ASP A 321 12.51 -17.91 37.38
N SER A 322 12.62 -18.62 38.51
CA SER A 322 13.91 -18.90 39.13
C SER A 322 14.82 -19.82 38.31
N SER A 323 14.28 -20.58 37.35
CA SER A 323 15.10 -21.39 36.44
C SER A 323 15.74 -20.50 35.39
N LYS A 324 14.93 -19.66 34.73
CA LYS A 324 15.40 -18.72 33.72
C LYS A 324 16.38 -17.70 34.29
N ILE A 325 16.17 -17.21 35.51
CA ILE A 325 17.14 -16.36 36.20
C ILE A 325 18.52 -17.03 36.27
N LYS A 326 18.59 -18.32 36.65
CA LYS A 326 19.86 -19.07 36.72
C LYS A 326 20.50 -19.26 35.35
N ASP A 327 19.70 -19.49 34.32
CA ASP A 327 20.20 -19.65 32.95
C ASP A 327 20.82 -18.33 32.45
N PHE A 328 20.15 -17.20 32.70
CA PHE A 328 20.70 -15.87 32.44
C PHE A 328 21.98 -15.60 33.24
N GLU A 329 22.00 -15.88 34.54
CA GLU A 329 23.20 -15.70 35.39
C GLU A 329 24.37 -16.55 34.90
N LYS A 330 24.10 -17.79 34.48
CA LYS A 330 25.10 -18.67 33.88
C LYS A 330 25.62 -18.11 32.55
N ALA A 331 24.74 -17.58 31.70
CA ALA A 331 25.11 -16.97 30.43
C ALA A 331 25.88 -15.65 30.61
N ALA A 332 25.58 -14.89 31.67
CA ALA A 332 26.26 -13.65 32.02
C ALA A 332 27.72 -13.82 32.46
N LYS A 333 28.15 -15.05 32.82
CA LYS A 333 29.52 -15.35 33.27
C LYS A 333 29.93 -14.45 34.45
N ASP A 334 30.93 -13.59 34.26
CA ASP A 334 31.48 -12.71 35.31
C ASP A 334 30.73 -11.36 35.43
N TYR A 335 29.74 -11.13 34.57
CA TYR A 335 28.90 -9.94 34.61
C TYR A 335 27.77 -10.10 35.61
N LYS A 336 27.52 -9.05 36.38
CA LYS A 336 26.38 -8.99 37.30
C LYS A 336 25.16 -8.45 36.56
N ILE A 337 24.08 -9.23 36.52
CA ILE A 337 22.80 -8.79 35.98
C ILE A 337 22.17 -7.74 36.88
N THR A 338 21.63 -6.69 36.27
CA THR A 338 21.02 -5.54 36.95
C THR A 338 19.53 -5.40 36.65
N ASN A 339 19.08 -5.89 35.49
CA ASN A 339 17.68 -5.86 35.08
C ASN A 339 17.41 -6.92 34.01
N TYR A 340 16.16 -7.39 33.96
CA TYR A 340 15.63 -8.24 32.89
C TYR A 340 14.60 -7.45 32.10
N LEU A 341 14.64 -7.57 30.78
CA LEU A 341 13.82 -6.83 29.84
C LEU A 341 13.14 -7.79 28.87
N ASP A 342 11.88 -7.53 28.56
CA ASP A 342 11.20 -8.06 27.39
C ASP A 342 11.29 -7.01 26.28
N ILE A 343 12.01 -7.34 25.20
CA ILE A 343 12.24 -6.45 24.06
C ILE A 343 11.56 -7.06 22.84
N ASP A 344 10.41 -6.48 22.50
CA ASP A 344 9.53 -6.97 21.44
C ASP A 344 9.46 -5.96 20.29
N LEU A 345 9.46 -6.46 19.04
CA LEU A 345 9.26 -5.64 17.85
C LEU A 345 7.89 -5.93 17.22
N TYR A 346 7.18 -4.86 16.85
CA TYR A 346 5.92 -4.93 16.13
C TYR A 346 6.01 -4.13 14.84
N ASN A 347 5.46 -4.68 13.76
CA ASN A 347 5.11 -3.91 12.57
C ASN A 347 3.68 -3.37 12.71
N VAL A 348 3.52 -2.05 12.60
CA VAL A 348 2.29 -1.33 12.94
C VAL A 348 1.67 -0.68 11.71
N TYR A 349 0.33 -0.74 11.61
CA TYR A 349 -0.45 -0.13 10.54
C TYR A 349 -1.67 0.62 11.10
N TYR A 350 -1.86 1.86 10.68
CA TYR A 350 -3.02 2.68 11.05
C TYR A 350 -4.28 2.24 10.30
N LYS A 351 -5.43 2.38 10.95
CA LYS A 351 -6.73 1.95 10.43
C LYS A 351 -7.43 3.03 9.60
N GLY A 352 -6.67 3.79 8.81
CA GLY A 352 -7.21 4.87 7.97
C GLY A 352 -7.54 6.15 8.75
N LYS A 353 -6.91 6.34 9.91
CA LYS A 353 -7.02 7.51 10.79
C LYS A 353 -5.66 7.79 11.42
N ASP A 354 -5.34 9.06 11.66
CA ASP A 354 -4.15 9.48 12.41
C ASP A 354 -4.35 9.19 13.92
N ASP A 355 -4.30 7.91 14.30
CA ASP A 355 -4.51 7.42 15.67
C ASP A 355 -3.52 6.27 15.97
N ASP A 356 -2.55 6.55 16.85
CA ASP A 356 -1.51 5.62 17.27
C ASP A 356 -1.95 4.60 18.32
N LYS A 357 -3.20 4.70 18.80
CA LYS A 357 -3.79 3.79 19.78
C LYS A 357 -4.70 2.75 19.13
N ASP A 358 -5.33 3.09 18.01
CA ASP A 358 -6.19 2.16 17.25
C ASP A 358 -5.48 1.68 15.97
N VAL A 359 -4.56 0.74 16.16
CA VAL A 359 -3.69 0.21 15.09
C VAL A 359 -3.86 -1.29 14.92
N TRP A 360 -3.49 -1.80 13.76
CA TRP A 360 -3.14 -3.21 13.61
C TRP A 360 -1.65 -3.39 13.90
N SER A 361 -1.28 -4.47 14.57
CA SER A 361 0.11 -4.76 14.93
C SER A 361 0.41 -6.25 14.74
N ASN A 362 1.52 -6.56 14.07
CA ASN A 362 2.04 -7.92 13.95
C ASN A 362 3.39 -8.01 14.68
N LYS A 363 3.54 -8.98 15.57
CA LYS A 363 4.81 -9.25 16.26
C LYS A 363 5.84 -9.79 15.26
N ILE A 364 7.07 -9.29 15.34
CA ILE A 364 8.23 -9.71 14.55
C ILE A 364 9.26 -10.27 15.52
N SER A 365 9.47 -11.59 15.49
CA SER A 365 10.42 -12.26 16.38
C SER A 365 11.85 -12.24 15.86
N GLU A 366 12.04 -12.15 14.54
CA GLU A 366 13.35 -12.12 13.91
C GLU A 366 13.33 -11.30 12.62
N LEU A 367 14.42 -10.56 12.38
CA LEU A 367 14.72 -9.81 11.17
C LEU A 367 15.75 -10.55 10.32
N LYS A 368 15.74 -10.28 9.02
CA LYS A 368 16.74 -10.75 8.06
C LYS A 368 18.08 -10.04 8.29
N GLU A 369 18.02 -8.72 8.46
CA GLU A 369 19.18 -7.88 8.77
C GLU A 369 19.09 -7.32 10.19
N SER A 370 20.23 -7.17 10.86
CA SER A 370 20.25 -6.64 12.23
C SER A 370 19.76 -5.19 12.30
N ALA A 371 18.85 -4.91 13.23
CA ALA A 371 18.44 -3.58 13.61
C ALA A 371 19.50 -2.92 14.50
N LEU A 372 19.74 -1.62 14.32
CA LEU A 372 20.46 -0.82 15.31
C LEU A 372 19.47 -0.32 16.35
N ILE A 373 19.67 -0.75 17.59
CA ILE A 373 18.89 -0.32 18.75
C ILE A 373 19.73 0.63 19.58
N THR A 374 19.13 1.77 19.93
CA THR A 374 19.74 2.79 20.76
C THR A 374 18.85 3.01 21.96
N ILE A 375 19.37 2.86 23.17
CA ILE A 375 18.59 2.92 24.41
C ILE A 375 19.22 3.91 25.37
N LYS A 376 18.41 4.85 25.86
CA LYS A 376 18.78 5.77 26.92
C LYS A 376 18.56 5.10 28.28
N LEU A 377 19.64 4.93 29.04
CA LEU A 377 19.62 4.33 30.36
C LEU A 377 19.19 5.38 31.40
N ALA A 378 18.45 4.92 32.42
CA ALA A 378 18.15 5.74 33.59
C ALA A 378 19.40 6.02 34.44
N ASP A 379 19.35 7.10 35.23
CA ASP A 379 20.44 7.51 36.12
C ASP A 379 20.95 6.37 37.03
N GLY A 380 22.28 6.27 37.15
CA GLY A 380 22.97 5.28 37.99
C GLY A 380 23.43 4.01 37.25
N LEU A 381 23.16 3.89 35.95
CA LEU A 381 23.82 2.92 35.07
C LEU A 381 24.85 3.66 34.19
N THR A 382 26.13 3.33 34.36
CA THR A 382 27.25 3.88 33.54
C THR A 382 27.82 2.78 32.67
N ALA A 383 28.09 3.06 31.39
CA ALA A 383 28.32 2.01 30.41
C ALA A 383 29.76 1.55 30.21
N ASP A 384 30.73 1.98 31.03
CA ASP A 384 32.13 1.58 30.90
C ASP A 384 32.34 0.04 30.95
N ASP A 385 31.30 -0.73 31.30
CA ASP A 385 31.32 -2.19 31.40
C ASP A 385 29.93 -2.88 31.17
N ILE A 386 29.04 -2.31 30.35
CA ILE A 386 27.72 -2.92 30.07
C ILE A 386 27.78 -3.92 28.91
N VAL A 387 27.17 -5.09 29.09
CA VAL A 387 26.79 -6.04 28.03
C VAL A 387 25.32 -6.38 28.15
N LEU A 388 24.76 -6.90 27.06
CA LEU A 388 23.43 -7.49 27.07
C LEU A 388 23.56 -9.01 27.03
N VAL A 389 22.85 -9.69 27.92
CA VAL A 389 22.65 -11.14 27.81
C VAL A 389 21.31 -11.34 27.16
N HIS A 390 21.24 -12.06 26.06
CA HIS A 390 20.04 -12.23 25.24
C HIS A 390 19.62 -13.71 25.27
N ASN A 391 18.36 -13.97 25.62
CA ASN A 391 17.77 -15.31 25.51
C ASN A 391 17.07 -15.44 24.16
N ILE A 392 17.71 -16.16 23.24
CA ILE A 392 17.29 -16.25 21.84
C ILE A 392 15.90 -16.90 21.77
N HIS A 393 14.92 -16.15 21.24
CA HIS A 393 13.53 -16.58 21.10
C HIS A 393 12.88 -17.12 22.39
N ASP A 394 13.34 -16.66 23.56
CA ASP A 394 12.92 -17.16 24.88
C ASP A 394 13.14 -18.67 25.09
N GLY A 395 14.01 -19.26 24.27
CA GLY A 395 14.32 -20.69 24.25
C GLY A 395 15.43 -21.08 25.23
N GLU A 396 16.20 -22.12 24.89
CA GLU A 396 17.29 -22.61 25.73
C GLU A 396 18.64 -21.94 25.45
N GLU A 397 18.73 -21.20 24.34
CA GLU A 397 19.97 -20.59 23.86
C GLU A 397 20.14 -19.15 24.36
N PHE A 398 21.40 -18.82 24.66
CA PHE A 398 21.79 -17.51 25.16
C PHE A 398 23.04 -17.00 24.47
N GLU A 399 23.12 -15.70 24.27
CA GLU A 399 24.31 -15.02 23.77
C GLU A 399 24.62 -13.75 24.58
N ILE A 400 25.88 -13.32 24.51
CA ILE A 400 26.30 -12.01 25.02
C ILE A 400 26.43 -11.09 23.82
N ILE A 401 25.69 -9.99 23.83
CA ILE A 401 25.79 -8.92 22.86
C ILE A 401 26.61 -7.79 23.49
N GLU A 402 27.77 -7.52 22.89
CA GLU A 402 28.58 -6.36 23.23
C GLU A 402 27.91 -5.08 22.71
N ILE A 403 27.95 -4.02 23.51
CA ILE A 403 27.48 -2.71 23.06
C ILE A 403 28.48 -2.16 22.02
N GLU A 404 27.96 -1.54 20.96
CA GLU A 404 28.80 -0.95 19.93
C GLU A 404 29.31 0.44 20.32
N SER A 405 28.50 1.19 21.06
CA SER A 405 28.86 2.54 21.51
C SER A 405 28.11 2.93 22.76
N TYR A 406 28.72 3.85 23.50
CA TYR A 406 28.14 4.55 24.63
C TYR A 406 28.36 6.05 24.46
N ASP A 407 27.29 6.82 24.56
CA ASP A 407 27.34 8.27 24.70
C ASP A 407 27.15 8.64 26.18
N PRO A 408 28.21 9.09 26.88
CA PRO A 408 28.12 9.50 28.28
C PRO A 408 27.38 10.82 28.50
N VAL A 409 27.21 11.65 27.46
CA VAL A 409 26.47 12.92 27.57
C VAL A 409 24.98 12.67 27.62
N THR A 410 24.49 11.75 26.78
CA THR A 410 23.06 11.41 26.74
C THR A 410 22.72 10.16 27.57
N ASN A 411 23.73 9.48 28.12
CA ASN A 411 23.65 8.19 28.81
C ASN A 411 23.00 7.10 27.95
N THR A 412 23.46 6.97 26.71
CA THR A 412 22.82 6.14 25.69
C THR A 412 23.76 5.03 25.23
N ILE A 413 23.28 3.78 25.21
CA ILE A 413 23.99 2.65 24.61
C ILE A 413 23.40 2.31 23.25
N SER A 414 24.22 1.78 22.35
CA SER A 414 23.73 1.21 21.08
C SER A 414 24.26 -0.20 20.86
N PHE A 415 23.43 -1.06 20.28
CA PHE A 415 23.78 -2.45 19.95
C PHE A 415 22.98 -2.91 18.73
N ARG A 416 23.43 -3.97 18.07
CA ARG A 416 22.71 -4.61 16.97
C ARG A 416 22.12 -5.94 17.39
N THR A 417 20.89 -6.19 16.95
CA THR A 417 20.25 -7.49 17.09
C THR A 417 19.32 -7.75 15.92
N LYS A 418 19.11 -9.03 15.61
CA LYS A 418 18.09 -9.48 14.67
C LYS A 418 16.90 -10.13 15.35
N SER A 419 16.98 -10.47 16.63
CA SER A 419 15.98 -11.28 17.33
C SER A 419 15.39 -10.51 18.52
N PHE A 420 14.09 -10.68 18.76
CA PHE A 420 13.32 -9.92 19.75
C PHE A 420 12.63 -10.90 20.71
N SER A 421 12.95 -10.76 22.00
CA SER A 421 12.65 -11.71 23.08
C SER A 421 13.16 -11.11 24.41
N ASN A 422 13.48 -11.95 25.41
CA ASN A 422 14.04 -11.53 26.68
C ASN A 422 15.54 -11.22 26.63
N TYR A 423 15.90 -10.12 27.30
CA TYR A 423 17.25 -9.60 27.48
C TYR A 423 17.54 -9.36 28.96
N ALA A 424 18.81 -9.24 29.30
CA ALA A 424 19.27 -8.76 30.60
C ALA A 424 20.39 -7.75 30.42
N ILE A 425 20.33 -6.65 31.19
CA ILE A 425 21.42 -5.68 31.28
C ILE A 425 22.39 -6.19 32.33
N ALA A 426 23.65 -6.43 31.95
CA ALA A 426 24.68 -6.91 32.85
C ALA A 426 25.90 -5.99 32.85
N THR A 427 26.50 -5.77 34.02
CA THR A 427 27.66 -4.89 34.21
C THR A 427 28.85 -5.67 34.74
N LYS A 428 30.09 -5.39 34.32
CA LYS A 428 31.25 -6.02 34.99
C LYS A 428 31.26 -5.64 36.46
N THR A 429 31.52 -6.65 37.28
CA THR A 429 31.86 -6.43 38.68
C THR A 429 33.27 -5.83 38.69
N LYS A 430 33.45 -4.57 39.09
CA LYS A 430 34.80 -4.04 39.36
C LYS A 430 35.45 -4.97 40.39
N ILE A 431 36.44 -5.75 39.96
CA ILE A 431 37.31 -6.46 40.89
C ILE A 431 38.01 -5.37 41.67
N SER A 432 37.65 -5.16 42.93
CA SER A 432 38.53 -4.41 43.81
C SER A 432 39.83 -5.18 43.81
N ASN A 433 40.89 -4.63 43.22
CA ASN A 433 42.23 -5.15 43.44
C ASN A 433 42.36 -5.29 44.96
N PRO A 434 42.65 -6.48 45.52
CA PRO A 434 42.96 -6.53 46.94
C PRO A 434 44.09 -5.53 47.14
N LYS A 435 43.93 -4.60 48.09
CA LYS A 435 44.97 -3.65 48.47
C LYS A 435 46.19 -4.44 48.96
N THR A 436 47.04 -4.90 48.03
CA THR A 436 48.29 -5.60 48.34
C THR A 436 49.39 -4.62 48.75
N GLY A 437 49.14 -3.30 48.66
CA GLY A 437 50.08 -2.24 49.04
C GLY A 437 50.03 -1.79 50.50
N ASP A 438 48.94 -2.00 51.24
CA ASP A 438 48.76 -1.32 52.54
C ASP A 438 49.54 -1.99 53.69
N ASN A 439 49.98 -3.26 53.54
CA ASN A 439 50.71 -3.97 54.60
C ASN A 439 52.22 -4.10 54.38
N VAL A 440 52.74 -3.77 53.18
CA VAL A 440 54.17 -3.93 52.87
C VAL A 440 55.02 -3.01 53.76
N ILE A 441 54.56 -1.77 54.01
CA ILE A 441 55.25 -0.81 54.89
C ILE A 441 55.22 -1.28 56.36
N ALA A 442 54.13 -1.89 56.81
CA ALA A 442 54.03 -2.45 58.17
C ALA A 442 54.97 -3.66 58.35
N TYR A 443 55.10 -4.52 57.35
CA TYR A 443 56.05 -5.64 57.38
C TYR A 443 57.51 -5.17 57.33
N PHE A 444 57.84 -4.13 56.54
CA PHE A 444 59.18 -3.52 56.56
C PHE A 444 59.49 -2.83 57.89
N ALA A 445 58.51 -2.17 58.53
CA ALA A 445 58.68 -1.56 59.84
C ALA A 445 58.89 -2.62 60.95
N LEU A 446 58.12 -3.72 60.94
CA LEU A 446 58.28 -4.84 61.87
C LEU A 446 59.61 -5.59 61.66
N ALA A 447 60.06 -5.75 60.41
CA ALA A 447 61.39 -6.29 60.10
C ALA A 447 62.52 -5.36 60.57
N GLY A 448 62.38 -4.04 60.41
CA GLY A 448 63.35 -3.06 60.91
C GLY A 448 63.47 -3.04 62.43
N ILE A 449 62.34 -3.10 63.15
CA ILE A 449 62.32 -3.14 64.63
C ILE A 449 62.96 -4.42 65.17
N SER A 450 62.72 -5.57 64.53
CA SER A 450 63.32 -6.85 64.95
C SER A 450 64.85 -6.90 64.73
N VAL A 451 65.35 -6.30 63.64
CA VAL A 451 66.81 -6.17 63.39
C VAL A 451 67.46 -5.23 64.41
N LEU A 452 66.84 -4.09 64.73
CA LEU A 452 67.35 -3.16 65.75
C LEU A 452 67.37 -3.79 67.15
N GLY A 453 66.34 -4.57 67.50
CA GLY A 453 66.30 -5.34 68.74
C GLY A 453 67.43 -6.38 68.83
N PHE A 454 67.73 -7.06 67.72
CA PHE A 454 68.83 -8.02 67.66
C PHE A 454 70.21 -7.35 67.80
N ILE A 455 70.41 -6.19 67.19
CA ILE A 455 71.65 -5.41 67.32
C ILE A 455 71.84 -4.90 68.76
N ALA A 456 70.78 -4.41 69.40
CA ALA A 456 70.83 -3.97 70.80
C ALA A 456 71.16 -5.12 71.76
N LEU A 457 70.63 -6.32 71.51
CA LEU A 457 70.95 -7.52 72.28
C LEU A 457 72.43 -7.93 72.15
N ILE A 458 72.99 -7.87 70.93
CA ILE A 458 74.41 -8.16 70.68
C ILE A 458 75.31 -7.15 71.40
N ILE A 459 74.97 -5.86 71.37
CA ILE A 459 75.72 -4.80 72.06
C ILE A 459 75.66 -4.99 73.59
N SER A 460 74.50 -5.33 74.14
CA SER A 460 74.32 -5.62 75.57
C SER A 460 75.14 -6.83 76.03
N LEU A 461 75.17 -7.90 75.23
CA LEU A 461 75.97 -9.10 75.51
C LEU A 461 77.48 -8.83 75.43
N LYS A 462 77.94 -7.94 74.53
CA LYS A 462 79.34 -7.49 74.48
C LYS A 462 79.74 -6.66 75.69
N LYS A 463 78.84 -5.79 76.19
CA LYS A 463 79.09 -4.94 77.37
C LYS A 463 79.18 -5.75 78.67
N ARG A 464 78.39 -6.82 78.82
CA ARG A 464 78.47 -7.73 79.98
C ARG A 464 79.76 -8.55 80.06
N LYS A 465 80.47 -8.80 78.95
CA LYS A 465 81.78 -9.47 78.96
C LYS A 465 82.94 -8.56 79.34
N SER A 466 82.75 -7.23 79.38
CA SER A 466 83.79 -6.25 79.71
C SER A 466 83.81 -5.86 81.19
N ILE A 467 82.92 -6.41 82.02
CA ILE A 467 82.89 -6.20 83.47
C ILE A 467 82.91 -7.57 84.14
N ARG A 468 84.07 -8.23 84.08
CA ARG A 468 84.51 -9.27 85.01
C ARG A 468 86.02 -9.36 85.00
#